data_AF-A0A1H2T235-F1
#
_entry.id   AF-A0A1H2T235-F1
#
_cell.length_a   1.000
_cell.length_b   1.000
_cell.length_c   1.000
_cell.angle_alpha   90.00
_cell.angle_beta   90.00
_cell.angle_gamma   90.00
#
_symmetry.space_group_name_H-M   'P 1'
#
loop_
_entity.id
_entity.type
_entity.pdbx_description
1 polymer ?
#
loop_
_entity_poly.entity_id
_entity_poly.type
_entity_poly.pdbx_seq_one_letter_code
_entity_poly.pdbx_strand_id
1 'polypeptide(L)'
;MLELHAPVNRLRPNIVAVISLIALALAGCSPNAPSHLPNPVLLPAHAVGNAVSNATYNARRATVKSYVARNFSALTQNIRTGGGDVLSKAYDLARVPTQRRPALTQMLAADPALSADVEALTVSLMVHGI
;
A
#
# COMPACT_ATOMS: atom_id res chain seq x y z
N MET A 1 68.20 -11.62 11.13
CA MET A 1 67.08 -11.97 10.23
C MET A 1 66.01 -10.91 10.40
N LEU A 2 65.55 -10.32 9.30
CA LEU A 2 64.71 -9.13 9.24
C LEU A 2 63.23 -9.54 9.45
N GLU A 3 62.66 -9.28 10.62
CA GLU A 3 61.25 -9.56 10.94
C GLU A 3 60.36 -8.45 10.37
N LEU A 4 59.74 -8.71 9.21
CA LEU A 4 58.82 -7.80 8.53
C LEU A 4 57.44 -7.82 9.23
N HIS A 5 57.29 -7.03 10.29
CA HIS A 5 55.99 -6.82 10.94
C HIS A 5 55.10 -5.89 10.10
N ALA A 6 54.22 -6.46 9.27
CA ALA A 6 53.16 -5.70 8.62
C ALA A 6 52.05 -5.34 9.64
N PRO A 7 51.64 -4.06 9.77
CA PRO A 7 50.59 -3.68 10.71
C PRO A 7 49.21 -4.11 10.20
N VAL A 8 48.64 -5.13 10.85
CA VAL A 8 47.31 -5.73 10.61
C VAL A 8 46.16 -4.70 10.57
N ASN A 9 46.35 -3.53 11.19
CA ASN A 9 45.32 -2.51 11.35
C ASN A 9 45.01 -1.68 10.09
N ARG A 10 45.84 -1.73 9.03
CA ARG A 10 45.55 -1.04 7.75
C ARG A 10 44.74 -1.86 6.74
N LEU A 11 44.52 -3.16 6.98
CA LEU A 11 43.79 -4.01 6.04
C LEU A 11 42.26 -3.91 6.19
N ARG A 12 41.74 -3.54 7.36
CA ARG A 12 40.29 -3.50 7.64
C ARG A 12 39.47 -2.50 6.80
N PRO A 13 39.89 -1.24 6.59
CA PRO A 13 39.08 -0.30 5.80
C PRO A 13 39.04 -0.66 4.31
N ASN A 14 40.15 -1.21 3.78
CA ASN A 14 40.25 -1.59 2.38
C ASN A 14 39.40 -2.84 2.06
N ILE A 15 39.32 -3.79 3.00
CA ILE A 15 38.47 -4.98 2.84
C ILE A 15 36.99 -4.59 2.87
N VAL A 16 36.57 -3.69 3.77
CA VAL A 16 35.17 -3.20 3.83
C VAL A 16 34.81 -2.43 2.55
N ALA A 17 35.69 -1.56 2.06
CA ALA A 17 35.47 -0.81 0.83
C ALA A 17 35.36 -1.72 -0.41
N VAL A 18 36.20 -2.75 -0.50
CA VAL A 18 36.18 -3.74 -1.59
C VAL A 18 34.92 -4.61 -1.53
N ILE A 19 34.48 -5.03 -0.34
CA ILE A 19 33.22 -5.80 -0.18
C ILE A 19 32.00 -4.95 -0.57
N SER A 20 31.97 -3.67 -0.19
CA SER A 20 30.89 -2.75 -0.60
C SER A 20 30.88 -2.46 -2.11
N LEU A 21 32.05 -2.40 -2.76
CA LEU A 21 32.16 -2.22 -4.22
C LEU A 21 31.74 -3.49 -4.98
N ILE A 22 32.12 -4.67 -4.48
CA ILE A 22 31.77 -5.98 -5.08
C ILE A 22 30.28 -6.27 -4.95
N ALA A 23 29.64 -5.94 -3.82
CA ALA A 23 28.20 -6.11 -3.64
C ALA A 23 27.36 -5.28 -4.64
N LEU A 24 27.89 -4.14 -5.12
CA LEU A 24 27.23 -3.28 -6.10
C LEU A 24 27.40 -3.79 -7.55
N ALA A 25 28.43 -4.60 -7.82
CA ALA A 25 28.74 -5.09 -9.15
C ALA A 25 27.98 -6.37 -9.55
N LEU A 26 27.39 -7.12 -8.61
CA LEU A 26 26.66 -8.36 -8.90
C LEU A 26 25.16 -8.19 -9.17
N ALA A 27 24.60 -6.97 -9.13
CA ALA A 27 23.17 -6.74 -9.37
C ALA A 27 22.76 -6.69 -10.86
N GLY A 28 23.67 -6.93 -11.80
CA GLY A 28 23.48 -6.59 -13.23
C GLY A 28 23.33 -7.72 -14.25
N CYS A 29 23.41 -9.00 -13.88
CA CYS A 29 23.41 -10.09 -14.86
C CYS A 29 22.27 -11.09 -14.64
N SER A 30 21.06 -10.76 -15.10
CA SER A 30 20.04 -11.75 -15.43
C SER A 30 19.60 -11.54 -16.89
N PRO A 31 19.89 -12.47 -17.82
CA PRO A 31 19.65 -12.22 -19.25
C PRO A 31 18.18 -12.30 -19.70
N ASN A 32 17.21 -12.53 -18.80
CA ASN A 32 15.89 -12.99 -19.25
C ASN A 32 14.67 -12.58 -18.40
N ALA A 33 14.69 -11.42 -17.75
CA ALA A 33 13.49 -10.86 -17.09
C ALA A 33 13.07 -9.55 -17.77
N PRO A 34 11.78 -9.38 -18.17
CA PRO A 34 11.25 -8.07 -18.53
C PRO A 34 11.45 -7.12 -17.35
N SER A 35 12.38 -6.18 -17.49
CA SER A 35 12.71 -5.20 -16.47
C SER A 35 11.57 -4.18 -16.38
N HIS A 36 10.61 -4.44 -15.50
CA HIS A 36 9.56 -3.49 -15.09
C HIS A 36 10.11 -2.37 -14.20
N LEU A 37 11.44 -2.28 -14.04
CA LEU A 37 12.09 -1.18 -13.37
C LEU A 37 12.02 0.06 -14.28
N PRO A 38 11.42 1.16 -13.80
CA PRO A 38 11.42 2.42 -14.53
C PRO A 38 12.85 2.86 -14.83
N ASN A 39 13.01 3.70 -15.86
CA ASN A 39 14.29 4.34 -16.16
C ASN A 39 14.94 4.84 -14.86
N PRO A 40 16.18 4.41 -14.52
CA PRO A 40 16.83 4.75 -13.26
C PRO A 40 16.91 6.24 -12.97
N VAL A 41 16.95 7.07 -14.02
CA VAL A 41 16.92 8.54 -13.93
C VAL A 41 15.58 9.08 -13.42
N LEU A 42 14.48 8.38 -13.73
CA LEU A 42 13.12 8.77 -13.32
C LEU A 42 12.71 8.13 -11.98
N LEU A 43 13.48 7.19 -11.43
CA LEU A 43 13.17 6.52 -10.16
C LEU A 43 12.91 7.49 -8.99
N PRO A 44 13.66 8.59 -8.80
CA PRO A 44 13.36 9.54 -7.73
C PRO A 44 11.99 10.21 -7.91
N ALA A 45 11.61 10.57 -9.13
CA ALA A 45 10.30 11.16 -9.42
C ALA A 45 9.17 10.14 -9.21
N HIS A 46 9.36 8.89 -9.62
CA HIS A 46 8.42 7.81 -9.35
C HIS A 46 8.29 7.51 -7.86
N ALA A 47 9.39 7.57 -7.09
CA ALA A 47 9.38 7.36 -5.65
C ALA A 47 8.56 8.45 -4.93
N VAL A 48 8.75 9.73 -5.29
CA VAL A 48 7.96 10.84 -4.73
C VAL A 48 6.49 10.73 -5.15
N GLY A 49 6.19 10.45 -6.42
CA GLY A 49 4.83 10.27 -6.90
C GLY A 49 4.08 9.12 -6.20
N ASN A 50 4.76 7.99 -5.99
CA ASN A 50 4.22 6.84 -5.26
C ASN A 50 4.00 7.18 -3.78
N ALA A 51 4.91 7.93 -3.15
CA ALA A 51 4.76 8.35 -1.75
C ALA A 51 3.53 9.25 -1.54
N VAL A 52 3.31 10.24 -2.42
CA VAL A 52 2.14 11.14 -2.36
C VAL A 52 0.84 10.37 -2.59
N SER A 53 0.82 9.47 -3.57
CA SER A 53 -0.35 8.64 -3.88
C SER A 53 -0.70 7.72 -2.71
N ASN A 54 0.31 7.09 -2.11
CA ASN A 54 0.13 6.22 -0.94
C ASN A 54 -0.34 7.02 0.29
N ALA A 55 0.21 8.22 0.54
CA ALA A 55 -0.22 9.09 1.63
C ALA A 55 -1.68 9.52 1.47
N THR A 56 -2.09 9.91 0.26
CA THR A 56 -3.48 10.30 -0.05
C THR A 56 -4.44 9.13 0.14
N TYR A 57 -4.08 7.94 -0.36
CA TYR A 57 -4.86 6.72 -0.16
C TYR A 57 -5.01 6.38 1.32
N ASN A 58 -3.92 6.42 2.09
CA ASN A 58 -3.92 6.11 3.52
C ASN A 58 -4.77 7.10 4.33
N ALA A 59 -4.73 8.40 3.99
CA ALA A 59 -5.59 9.41 4.61
C ALA A 59 -7.08 9.15 4.34
N ARG A 60 -7.43 8.78 3.09
CA ARG A 60 -8.80 8.36 2.74
C ARG A 60 -9.21 7.12 3.53
N ARG A 61 -8.37 6.08 3.55
CA ARG A 61 -8.62 4.84 4.29
C ARG A 61 -8.87 5.11 5.77
N ALA A 62 -8.05 5.95 6.39
CA ALA A 62 -8.19 6.31 7.80
C ALA A 62 -9.52 7.03 8.07
N THR A 63 -9.92 7.93 7.19
CA THR A 63 -11.19 8.66 7.27
C THR A 63 -12.39 7.70 7.15
N VAL A 64 -12.38 6.83 6.13
CA VAL A 64 -13.42 5.82 5.93
C VAL A 64 -13.49 4.88 7.13
N LYS A 65 -12.35 4.31 7.56
CA LYS A 65 -12.29 3.41 8.72
C LYS A 65 -12.84 4.04 9.99
N SER A 66 -12.45 5.29 10.27
CA SER A 66 -12.95 6.03 11.44
C SER A 66 -14.46 6.24 11.39
N TYR A 67 -15.00 6.53 10.21
CA TYR A 67 -16.45 6.67 10.03
C TYR A 67 -17.17 5.33 10.19
N VAL A 68 -16.65 4.26 9.57
CA VAL A 68 -17.21 2.91 9.66
C VAL A 68 -17.20 2.42 11.11
N ALA A 69 -16.09 2.57 11.82
CA ALA A 69 -15.97 2.15 13.22
C ALA A 69 -17.02 2.82 14.12
N ARG A 70 -17.25 4.13 13.94
CA ARG A 70 -18.22 4.89 14.73
C ARG A 70 -19.67 4.56 14.42
N ASN A 71 -19.96 4.10 13.21
CA ASN A 71 -21.32 3.90 12.71
C ASN A 71 -21.63 2.45 12.30
N PHE A 72 -20.81 1.49 12.77
CA PHE A 72 -20.82 0.13 12.23
C PHE A 72 -22.19 -0.53 12.30
N SER A 73 -22.86 -0.46 13.46
CA SER A 73 -24.21 -1.03 13.64
C SER A 73 -25.24 -0.43 12.67
N ALA A 74 -25.24 0.89 12.49
CA ALA A 74 -26.13 1.57 11.56
C ALA A 74 -25.83 1.21 10.10
N LEU A 75 -24.55 1.07 9.75
CA LEU A 75 -24.13 0.63 8.42
C LEU A 75 -24.61 -0.78 8.11
N THR A 76 -24.45 -1.74 9.03
CA THR A 76 -24.95 -3.11 8.85
C THR A 76 -26.48 -3.12 8.66
N GLN A 77 -27.20 -2.28 9.41
CA GLN A 77 -28.65 -2.14 9.24
C GLN A 77 -29.00 -1.56 7.86
N ASN A 78 -28.33 -0.47 7.45
CA ASN A 78 -28.54 0.17 6.16
C ASN A 78 -28.27 -0.79 4.99
N ILE A 79 -27.21 -1.61 5.09
CA ILE A 79 -26.90 -2.65 4.09
C ILE A 79 -28.05 -3.66 4.00
N ARG A 80 -28.57 -4.14 5.13
CA ARG A 80 -29.72 -5.07 5.15
C ARG A 80 -30.99 -4.48 4.59
N THR A 81 -31.24 -3.18 4.81
CA THR A 81 -32.42 -2.48 4.27
C THR A 81 -32.21 -1.96 2.85
N GLY A 82 -31.05 -2.20 2.24
CA GLY A 82 -30.75 -1.81 0.86
C GLY A 82 -30.36 -0.34 0.67
N GLY A 83 -30.06 0.40 1.74
CA GLY A 83 -29.67 1.80 1.68
C GLY A 83 -29.82 2.57 2.99
N GLY A 84 -29.47 3.85 2.94
CA GLY A 84 -29.68 4.84 4.01
C GLY A 84 -28.60 5.92 4.05
N ASP A 85 -28.82 6.98 4.82
CA ASP A 85 -27.95 8.17 4.83
C ASP A 85 -26.55 7.86 5.34
N VAL A 86 -26.43 6.97 6.34
CA VAL A 86 -25.14 6.58 6.92
C VAL A 86 -24.31 5.83 5.88
N LEU A 87 -24.95 4.91 5.13
CA LEU A 87 -24.30 4.16 4.06
C LEU A 87 -23.94 5.05 2.86
N SER A 88 -24.84 5.97 2.47
CA SER A 88 -24.56 6.98 1.44
C SER A 88 -23.35 7.83 1.79
N LYS A 89 -23.24 8.27 3.05
CA LYS A 89 -22.08 9.03 3.52
C LYS A 89 -20.79 8.21 3.50
N ALA A 90 -20.86 6.92 3.84
CA ALA A 90 -19.71 6.03 3.74
C ALA A 90 -19.25 5.89 2.28
N TYR A 91 -20.17 5.79 1.33
CA TYR A 91 -19.86 5.81 -0.10
C TYR A 91 -19.22 7.12 -0.55
N ASP A 92 -19.68 8.27 -0.06
CA ASP A 92 -19.09 9.57 -0.38
C ASP A 92 -17.64 9.67 0.14
N LEU A 93 -17.40 9.26 1.39
CA LEU A 93 -16.06 9.27 1.99
C LEU A 93 -15.09 8.33 1.26
N ALA A 94 -15.58 7.17 0.82
CA ALA A 94 -14.81 6.23 0.03
C ALA A 94 -14.69 6.63 -1.44
N ARG A 95 -15.45 7.64 -1.91
CA ARG A 95 -15.55 8.06 -3.32
C ARG A 95 -16.07 6.98 -4.25
N VAL A 96 -17.06 6.22 -3.80
CA VAL A 96 -17.75 5.23 -4.65
C VAL A 96 -18.67 5.96 -5.64
N PRO A 97 -18.49 5.76 -6.98
CA PRO A 97 -19.35 6.36 -7.99
C PRO A 97 -20.83 6.00 -7.77
N THR A 98 -21.73 6.96 -7.93
CA THR A 98 -23.16 6.78 -7.65
C THR A 98 -23.78 5.61 -8.42
N GLN A 99 -23.34 5.38 -9.66
CA GLN A 99 -23.79 4.29 -10.52
C GLN A 99 -23.42 2.89 -9.98
N ARG A 100 -22.34 2.79 -9.17
CA ARG A 100 -21.86 1.52 -8.60
C ARG A 100 -22.46 1.21 -7.23
N ARG A 101 -23.03 2.20 -6.54
CA ARG A 101 -23.55 2.06 -5.16
C ARG A 101 -24.64 0.98 -5.04
N PRO A 102 -25.63 0.87 -5.94
CA PRO A 102 -26.67 -0.15 -5.82
C PRO A 102 -26.09 -1.58 -5.91
N ALA A 103 -25.22 -1.83 -6.88
CA ALA A 103 -24.56 -3.13 -7.05
C ALA A 103 -23.68 -3.48 -5.85
N LEU A 104 -22.91 -2.52 -5.33
CA LEU A 104 -22.12 -2.71 -4.12
C LEU A 104 -22.99 -2.97 -2.89
N THR A 105 -24.11 -2.26 -2.73
CA THR A 105 -25.05 -2.50 -1.62
C THR A 105 -25.61 -3.92 -1.68
N GLN A 106 -26.02 -4.37 -2.86
CA GLN A 106 -26.53 -5.72 -3.07
C GLN A 106 -25.46 -6.77 -2.76
N MET A 107 -24.22 -6.55 -3.20
CA MET A 107 -23.11 -7.45 -2.90
C MET A 107 -22.80 -7.53 -1.39
N LEU A 108 -22.76 -6.39 -0.69
CA LEU A 108 -22.57 -6.33 0.75
C LEU A 108 -23.69 -7.01 1.54
N ALA A 109 -24.92 -6.97 1.01
CA ALA A 109 -26.07 -7.65 1.62
C ALA A 109 -26.08 -9.16 1.33
N ALA A 110 -25.62 -9.56 0.14
CA ALA A 110 -25.57 -10.96 -0.27
C ALA A 110 -24.42 -11.73 0.39
N ASP A 111 -23.29 -11.08 0.65
CA ASP A 111 -22.14 -11.68 1.33
C ASP A 111 -21.85 -10.96 2.67
N PRO A 112 -22.31 -11.53 3.80
CA PRO A 112 -22.06 -10.99 5.13
C PRO A 112 -20.56 -10.88 5.47
N ALA A 113 -19.67 -11.68 4.86
CA ALA A 113 -18.24 -11.61 5.13
C ALA A 113 -17.65 -10.25 4.74
N LEU A 114 -18.20 -9.60 3.71
CA LEU A 114 -17.77 -8.29 3.24
C LEU A 114 -18.14 -7.13 4.19
N SER A 115 -19.03 -7.40 5.15
CA SER A 115 -19.48 -6.44 6.17
C SER A 115 -19.45 -7.02 7.59
N ALA A 116 -18.70 -8.12 7.80
CA ALA A 116 -18.65 -8.84 9.07
C ALA A 116 -17.99 -8.02 10.20
N ASP A 117 -17.01 -7.21 9.83
CA ASP A 117 -16.28 -6.32 10.74
C ASP A 117 -15.93 -4.97 10.08
N VAL A 118 -15.38 -4.07 10.89
CA VAL A 118 -15.02 -2.71 10.48
C VAL A 118 -13.97 -2.70 9.37
N GLU A 119 -12.98 -3.59 9.40
CA GLU A 119 -11.93 -3.66 8.39
C GLU A 119 -12.47 -4.21 7.08
N ALA A 120 -13.22 -5.31 7.13
CA ALA A 120 -13.84 -5.92 5.96
C ALA A 120 -14.71 -4.89 5.22
N LEU A 121 -15.58 -4.18 5.95
CA LEU A 121 -16.44 -3.15 5.34
C LEU A 121 -15.63 -1.97 4.79
N THR A 122 -14.60 -1.51 5.53
CA THR A 122 -13.72 -0.44 5.06
C THR A 122 -13.04 -0.82 3.75
N VAL A 123 -12.48 -2.03 3.66
CA VAL A 123 -11.80 -2.51 2.44
C VAL A 123 -12.78 -2.62 1.29
N SER A 124 -13.95 -3.23 1.51
CA SER A 124 -15.01 -3.34 0.51
C SER A 124 -15.39 -1.97 -0.08
N LEU A 125 -15.55 -0.95 0.77
CA LEU A 125 -15.81 0.42 0.31
C LEU A 125 -14.64 1.03 -0.48
N MET A 126 -13.41 0.88 0.03
CA MET A 126 -12.21 1.47 -0.55
C MET A 126 -11.84 0.88 -1.91
N VAL A 127 -12.09 -0.41 -2.13
CA VAL A 127 -11.83 -1.10 -3.42
C VAL A 127 -12.74 -0.57 -4.54
N HIS A 128 -13.95 -0.16 -4.20
CA HIS A 128 -14.94 0.34 -5.16
C HIS A 128 -14.89 1.87 -5.34
N GLY A 129 -14.07 2.55 -4.53
CA GLY A 129 -13.85 3.99 -4.56
C GLY A 129 -12.72 4.41 -5.50
N ILE A 130 -12.90 5.54 -6.19
CA ILE A 130 -11.90 6.13 -7.10
C ILE A 130 -11.25 7.38 -6.49
#